data_AF-H1W3I8-F1
#
_entry.id   AF-H1W3I8-F1
#
_cell.length_a   1.000
_cell.length_b   1.000
_cell.length_c   1.000
_cell.angle_alpha   90.00
_cell.angle_beta   90.00
_cell.angle_gamma   90.00
#
_symmetry.space_group_name_H-M   'P 1'
#
loop_
_entity.id
_entity.type
_entity.pdbx_description
1 polymer ?
#
loop_
_entity_poly.entity_id
_entity_poly.type
_entity_poly.pdbx_seq_one_letter_code
_entity_poly.pdbx_strand_id
1 'polypeptide(L)'
;MHLGNEACIQQWWHMLVSVVLKAYTLPLRRPELARFLLQTITAQLVYNERYLDGSVLDYGPSYSRDLRMALIVYKRRLNEVLLTLNSLATPEQAAVGQAFSELETWVWKFGWDIRSDYLRKGKTMLEDGEEVELEMDDLEAEDERGEFAATVVELDESGKQKDLVSWD
;
A
#
# COMPACT_ATOMS: atom_id res chain seq x y z
N MET A 1 -15.42 9.39 9.82
CA MET A 1 -15.59 8.62 11.07
C MET A 1 -16.70 9.18 11.96
N HIS A 2 -16.61 10.40 12.51
CA HIS A 2 -17.65 10.97 13.40
C HIS A 2 -19.10 10.89 12.90
N LEU A 3 -19.31 11.02 11.59
CA LEU A 3 -20.64 10.99 10.97
C LEU A 3 -21.02 9.61 10.41
N GLY A 4 -20.17 8.59 10.55
CA GLY A 4 -20.41 7.26 9.97
C GLY A 4 -20.67 7.25 8.46
N ASN A 5 -20.22 8.28 7.72
CA ASN A 5 -20.51 8.39 6.29
C ASN A 5 -19.70 7.37 5.48
N GLU A 6 -20.42 6.44 4.85
CA GLU A 6 -19.82 5.33 4.11
C GLU A 6 -18.93 5.77 2.95
N ALA A 7 -19.40 6.72 2.15
CA ALA A 7 -18.64 7.24 1.01
C ALA A 7 -17.34 7.93 1.46
N CYS A 8 -17.36 8.67 2.57
CA CYS A 8 -16.15 9.28 3.12
C CYS A 8 -15.13 8.24 3.60
N ILE A 9 -15.60 7.13 4.19
CA ILE A 9 -14.72 6.06 4.68
C ILE A 9 -14.10 5.31 3.50
N GLN A 10 -14.89 4.95 2.50
CA GLN A 10 -14.40 4.33 1.26
C GLN A 10 -13.40 5.23 0.53
N GLN A 11 -13.68 6.52 0.43
CA GLN A 11 -12.77 7.48 -0.20
C GLN A 11 -11.45 7.62 0.58
N TRP A 12 -11.52 7.63 1.92
CA TRP A 12 -10.33 7.64 2.77
C TRP A 12 -9.47 6.39 2.53
N TRP A 13 -10.11 5.22 2.47
CA TRP A 13 -9.44 3.95 2.16
C TRP A 13 -8.77 3.94 0.80
N HIS A 14 -9.49 4.38 -0.24
CA HIS A 14 -8.94 4.50 -1.58
C HIS A 14 -7.74 5.45 -1.63
N MET A 15 -7.86 6.63 -1.02
CA MET A 15 -6.77 7.62 -0.98
C MET A 15 -5.53 7.05 -0.26
N LEU A 16 -5.73 6.37 0.87
CA LEU A 16 -4.64 5.77 1.63
C LEU A 16 -3.95 4.64 0.86
N VAL A 17 -4.69 3.61 0.48
CA VAL A 17 -4.14 2.35 -0.05
C VAL A 17 -3.80 2.46 -1.53
N SER A 18 -4.63 3.11 -2.34
CA SER A 18 -4.45 3.16 -3.79
C SER A 18 -3.62 4.33 -4.27
N VAL A 19 -3.44 5.38 -3.46
CA VAL A 19 -2.71 6.59 -3.87
C VAL A 19 -1.49 6.84 -3.00
N VAL A 20 -1.65 7.09 -1.70
CA VAL A 20 -0.53 7.48 -0.83
C VAL A 20 0.48 6.35 -0.67
N LEU A 21 0.03 5.15 -0.34
CA LEU A 21 0.91 3.99 -0.16
C LEU A 21 1.41 3.38 -1.47
N LYS A 22 0.98 3.89 -2.63
CA LYS A 22 1.56 3.57 -3.95
C LYS A 22 2.47 4.67 -4.51
N ALA A 23 2.59 5.81 -3.83
CA ALA A 23 3.43 6.92 -4.26
C ALA A 23 4.91 6.70 -3.87
N TYR A 24 5.53 5.60 -4.34
CA TYR A 24 6.86 5.16 -3.91
C TYR A 24 8.00 6.14 -4.18
N THR A 25 7.84 7.03 -5.17
CA THR A 25 8.84 8.04 -5.52
C THR A 25 8.66 9.37 -4.78
N LEU A 26 7.56 9.53 -4.03
CA LEU A 26 7.26 10.76 -3.29
C LEU A 26 8.31 11.11 -2.22
N PRO A 27 8.86 10.15 -1.45
CA PRO A 27 9.95 10.42 -0.50
C PRO A 27 11.17 11.08 -1.15
N LEU A 28 11.47 10.74 -2.42
CA LEU A 28 12.57 11.35 -3.16
C LEU A 28 12.23 12.74 -3.69
N ARG A 29 11.06 12.89 -4.31
CA ARG A 29 10.68 14.09 -5.06
C ARG A 29 10.17 15.22 -4.18
N ARG A 30 9.44 14.88 -3.10
CA ARG A 30 8.78 15.81 -2.18
C ARG A 30 8.83 15.24 -0.76
N PRO A 31 10.02 15.13 -0.15
CA PRO A 31 10.21 14.46 1.15
C PRO A 31 9.33 15.03 2.27
N GLU A 32 9.19 16.36 2.34
CA GLU A 32 8.34 16.99 3.35
C GLU A 32 6.87 16.59 3.23
N LEU A 33 6.33 16.53 2.00
CA LEU A 33 4.97 16.09 1.76
C LEU A 33 4.77 14.62 2.15
N ALA A 34 5.72 13.75 1.77
CA ALA A 34 5.68 12.34 2.16
C ALA A 34 5.67 12.19 3.69
N ARG A 35 6.56 12.93 4.38
CA ARG A 35 6.62 12.96 5.84
C ARG A 35 5.29 13.40 6.46
N PHE A 36 4.72 14.52 6.00
CA PHE A 36 3.46 15.02 6.54
C PHE A 36 2.29 14.07 6.30
N LEU A 37 2.24 13.39 5.14
CA LEU A 37 1.22 12.38 4.87
C LEU A 37 1.32 11.21 5.85
N LEU A 38 2.53 10.65 6.06
CA LEU A 38 2.75 9.57 7.01
C LEU A 38 2.36 9.96 8.44
N GLN A 39 2.80 11.15 8.89
CA GLN A 39 2.44 11.66 10.21
C GLN A 39 0.93 11.88 10.36
N THR A 40 0.26 12.35 9.30
CA THR A 40 -1.19 12.52 9.29
C THR A 40 -1.90 11.18 9.40
N ILE A 41 -1.46 10.15 8.67
CA ILE A 41 -2.00 8.79 8.76
C ILE A 41 -1.85 8.26 10.19
N THR A 42 -0.65 8.35 10.76
CA THR A 42 -0.41 7.93 12.16
C THR A 42 -1.34 8.67 13.11
N ALA A 43 -1.44 9.99 12.99
CA ALA A 43 -2.32 10.80 13.84
C ALA A 43 -3.80 10.42 13.68
N GLN A 44 -4.27 10.11 12.47
CA GLN A 44 -5.63 9.66 12.20
C GLN A 44 -5.92 8.31 12.85
N LEU A 45 -4.99 7.35 12.76
CA LEU A 45 -5.13 6.04 13.40
C LEU A 45 -5.10 6.15 14.93
N VAL A 46 -4.21 6.99 15.48
CA VAL A 46 -4.16 7.28 16.93
C VAL A 46 -5.45 7.93 17.40
N TYR A 47 -5.94 8.92 16.66
CA TYR A 47 -7.17 9.61 17.00
C TYR A 47 -8.37 8.65 16.96
N ASN A 48 -8.44 7.80 15.95
CA ASN A 48 -9.52 6.83 15.83
C ASN A 48 -9.54 5.84 17.00
N GLU A 49 -8.40 5.30 17.40
CA GLU A 49 -8.32 4.38 18.55
C GLU A 49 -8.69 5.04 19.88
N ARG A 50 -8.30 6.30 20.09
CA ARG A 50 -8.49 6.97 21.39
C ARG A 50 -9.86 7.58 21.62
N TYR A 51 -10.53 8.01 20.55
CA TYR A 51 -11.66 8.94 20.67
C TYR A 51 -12.93 8.48 19.94
N LEU A 52 -12.90 7.34 19.24
CA LEU A 52 -14.07 6.85 18.51
C LEU A 52 -14.48 5.48 19.04
N ASP A 53 -15.78 5.30 19.23
CA ASP A 53 -16.39 4.00 19.50
C ASP A 53 -16.41 3.18 18.21
N GLY A 54 -15.31 2.48 17.94
CA GLY A 54 -15.08 1.63 16.76
C GLY A 54 -13.86 2.03 15.94
N SER A 55 -13.27 1.05 15.24
CA SER A 55 -12.09 1.26 14.40
C SER A 55 -12.45 1.50 12.95
N VAL A 56 -11.72 2.37 12.27
CA VAL A 56 -11.75 2.46 10.79
C VAL A 56 -11.34 1.14 10.15
N LEU A 57 -10.61 0.30 10.89
CA LEU A 57 -10.18 -1.04 10.49
C LEU A 57 -11.31 -2.08 10.58
N ASP A 58 -12.36 -1.83 11.37
CA ASP A 58 -13.47 -2.77 11.57
C ASP A 58 -14.48 -2.74 10.42
N TYR A 59 -14.26 -1.88 9.42
CA TYR A 59 -15.16 -1.69 8.28
C TYR A 59 -15.27 -2.89 7.36
N GLY A 60 -14.32 -3.81 7.46
CA GLY A 60 -14.32 -5.08 6.76
C GLY A 60 -12.98 -5.78 6.91
N PRO A 61 -12.96 -7.12 7.00
CA PRO A 61 -11.73 -7.88 7.20
C PRO A 61 -10.70 -7.68 6.08
N SER A 62 -11.16 -7.38 4.85
CA SER A 62 -10.28 -7.05 3.73
C SER A 62 -9.50 -5.76 3.94
N TYR A 63 -10.11 -4.70 4.47
CA TYR A 63 -9.46 -3.39 4.59
C TYR A 63 -8.24 -3.41 5.53
N SER A 64 -8.36 -4.09 6.67
CA SER A 64 -7.26 -4.31 7.62
C SER A 64 -6.09 -5.05 6.98
N ARG A 65 -6.40 -6.15 6.27
CA ARG A 65 -5.42 -6.94 5.51
C ARG A 65 -4.76 -6.10 4.41
N ASP A 66 -5.55 -5.42 3.59
CA ASP A 66 -5.07 -4.65 2.44
C ASP A 66 -4.19 -3.48 2.90
N LEU A 67 -4.53 -2.82 4.01
CA LEU A 67 -3.66 -1.80 4.62
C LEU A 67 -2.33 -2.38 5.07
N ARG A 68 -2.37 -3.50 5.79
CA ARG A 68 -1.17 -4.18 6.26
C ARG A 68 -0.26 -4.52 5.10
N MET A 69 -0.81 -5.09 4.02
CA MET A 69 -0.05 -5.42 2.81
C MET A 69 0.54 -4.17 2.15
N ALA A 70 -0.25 -3.11 1.99
CA ALA A 70 0.23 -1.85 1.42
C ALA A 70 1.36 -1.22 2.25
N LEU A 71 1.30 -1.29 3.58
CA LEU A 71 2.37 -0.81 4.47
C LEU A 71 3.65 -1.63 4.34
N ILE A 72 3.55 -2.96 4.22
CA ILE A 72 4.71 -3.84 3.99
C ILE A 72 5.40 -3.47 2.69
N VAL A 73 4.63 -3.34 1.60
CA VAL A 73 5.18 -2.95 0.29
C VAL A 73 5.80 -1.57 0.33
N TYR A 74 5.10 -0.60 0.91
CA TYR A 74 5.60 0.78 1.04
C TYR A 74 6.90 0.83 1.84
N LYS A 75 6.99 0.09 2.97
CA LYS A 75 8.21 -0.01 3.77
C LYS A 75 9.39 -0.51 2.93
N ARG A 76 9.19 -1.60 2.18
CA ARG A 76 10.22 -2.17 1.31
C ARG A 76 10.71 -1.13 0.30
N ARG A 77 9.78 -0.50 -0.44
CA ARG A 77 10.13 0.51 -1.45
C ARG A 77 10.81 1.74 -0.83
N LEU A 78 10.36 2.18 0.34
CA LEU A 78 10.99 3.28 1.06
C LEU A 78 12.43 2.91 1.47
N ASN A 79 12.65 1.69 1.97
CA ASN A 79 13.99 1.22 2.32
C ASN A 79 14.90 1.12 1.09
N GLU A 80 14.41 0.56 -0.02
CA GLU A 80 15.14 0.53 -1.30
C GLU A 80 15.55 1.95 -1.73
N VAL A 81 14.60 2.88 -1.70
CA VAL A 81 14.83 4.29 -2.02
C VAL A 81 15.87 4.93 -1.11
N LEU A 82 15.77 4.77 0.21
CA LEU A 82 16.71 5.37 1.16
C LEU A 82 18.11 4.72 1.07
N LEU A 83 18.18 3.41 0.81
CA LEU A 83 19.43 2.71 0.57
C LEU A 83 20.14 3.20 -0.70
N THR A 84 19.40 3.50 -1.77
CA THR A 84 20.00 4.06 -3.00
C THR A 84 20.63 5.45 -2.79
N LEU A 85 20.09 6.24 -1.85
CA LEU A 85 20.68 7.52 -1.47
C LEU A 85 21.92 7.34 -0.59
N ASN A 86 21.95 6.29 0.25
CA ASN A 86 23.04 6.01 1.18
C ASN A 86 23.44 7.28 1.98
N SER A 87 24.72 7.67 1.97
CA SER A 87 25.22 8.86 2.65
C SER A 87 24.83 10.20 1.98
N LEU A 88 24.13 10.18 0.85
CA LEU A 88 23.68 11.37 0.12
C LEU A 88 22.26 11.79 0.48
N ALA A 89 21.58 11.06 1.36
CA ALA A 89 20.22 11.40 1.79
C ALA A 89 20.19 12.76 2.48
N THR A 90 19.28 13.65 2.06
CA THR A 90 19.06 14.92 2.75
C THR A 90 18.39 14.68 4.11
N PRO A 91 18.49 15.62 5.07
CA PRO A 91 17.78 15.51 6.34
C PRO A 91 16.28 15.29 6.19
N GLU A 92 15.67 15.93 5.18
CA GLU A 92 14.24 15.81 4.89
C GLU A 92 13.89 14.41 4.40
N GLN A 93 14.73 13.79 3.56
CA GLN A 93 14.55 12.42 3.07
C GLN A 93 14.71 11.41 4.21
N ALA A 94 15.71 11.59 5.07
CA ALA A 94 15.90 10.75 6.26
C ALA A 94 14.70 10.87 7.24
N ALA A 95 14.12 12.06 7.38
CA ALA A 95 12.95 12.29 8.21
C ALA A 95 11.69 11.54 7.74
N VAL A 96 11.60 11.16 6.44
CA VAL A 96 10.51 10.30 5.95
C VAL A 96 10.62 8.89 6.55
N GLY A 97 11.83 8.32 6.61
CA GLY A 97 12.08 7.02 7.23
C GLY A 97 11.75 7.01 8.73
N GLN A 98 12.05 8.11 9.43
CA GLN A 98 11.67 8.28 10.83
C GLN A 98 10.14 8.34 10.99
N ALA A 99 9.44 9.13 10.16
CA ALA A 99 7.98 9.21 10.20
C ALA A 99 7.32 7.86 9.88
N PHE A 100 7.89 7.06 8.98
CA PHE A 100 7.41 5.71 8.72
C PHE A 100 7.65 4.78 9.91
N SER A 101 8.79 4.89 10.59
CA SER A 101 9.10 4.10 11.80
C SER A 101 8.11 4.37 12.94
N GLU A 102 7.62 5.61 13.07
CA GLU A 102 6.56 5.98 14.02
C GLU A 102 5.22 5.32 13.66
N LEU A 103 4.84 5.34 12.38
CA LEU A 103 3.65 4.64 11.89
C LEU A 103 3.76 3.12 12.13
N GLU A 104 4.93 2.54 11.82
CA GLU A 104 5.22 1.14 12.06
C GLU A 104 5.06 0.77 13.54
N THR A 105 5.64 1.56 14.43
CA THR A 105 5.52 1.36 15.89
C THR A 105 4.06 1.41 16.33
N TRP A 106 3.26 2.30 15.74
CA TRP A 106 1.84 2.40 16.05
C TRP A 106 1.06 1.16 15.62
N VAL A 107 1.25 0.68 14.40
CA VAL A 107 0.46 -0.44 13.86
C VAL A 107 0.75 -1.79 14.53
N TRP A 108 1.87 -1.92 15.24
CA TRP A 108 2.10 -3.08 16.11
C TRP A 108 1.05 -3.26 17.20
N LYS A 109 0.38 -2.19 17.62
CA LYS A 109 -0.75 -2.29 18.57
C LYS A 109 -1.88 -3.15 18.02
N PHE A 110 -2.00 -3.25 16.70
CA PHE A 110 -2.96 -4.11 16.02
C PHE A 110 -2.44 -5.54 15.80
N GLY A 111 -1.30 -5.90 16.40
CA GLY A 111 -0.64 -7.19 16.19
C GLY A 111 0.03 -7.31 14.82
N TRP A 112 0.18 -6.22 14.07
CA TRP A 112 0.79 -6.25 12.75
C TRP A 112 2.31 -6.17 12.86
N ASP A 113 2.97 -7.30 12.64
CA ASP A 113 4.40 -7.26 12.35
C ASP A 113 4.60 -6.99 10.85
N ILE A 114 5.07 -5.79 10.56
CA ILE A 114 5.47 -5.35 9.22
C ILE A 114 7.01 -5.22 9.10
N ARG A 115 7.77 -5.65 10.13
CA ARG A 115 9.23 -5.68 10.11
C ARG A 115 9.79 -6.92 9.47
N SER A 116 9.11 -8.06 9.69
CA SER A 116 9.52 -9.31 9.09
C SER A 116 9.47 -9.12 7.58
N ASP A 117 10.64 -9.10 6.96
CA ASP A 117 10.77 -9.47 5.56
C ASP A 117 9.89 -10.71 5.36
N TYR A 118 8.96 -10.61 4.42
CA TYR A 118 8.23 -11.69 3.76
C TYR A 118 8.25 -13.02 4.52
N LEU A 119 7.08 -13.49 4.97
CA LEU A 119 6.82 -14.93 4.98
C LEU A 119 7.01 -15.42 3.53
N ARG A 120 8.25 -15.80 3.21
CA ARG A 120 8.63 -16.55 2.03
C ARG A 120 7.95 -17.92 2.17
N LYS A 121 6.70 -18.02 1.70
CA LYS A 121 5.82 -19.20 1.77
C LYS A 121 5.83 -19.93 3.13
N GLY A 122 4.77 -19.73 3.91
CA GLY A 122 4.51 -20.60 5.05
C GLY A 122 3.04 -20.57 5.41
N LYS A 123 2.35 -21.72 5.28
CA LYS A 123 1.00 -21.93 5.83
C LYS A 123 1.01 -21.53 7.29
N THR A 124 0.19 -20.55 7.68
CA THR A 124 -0.03 -20.23 9.09
C THR A 124 -1.36 -20.81 9.51
N MET A 125 -1.32 -21.80 10.41
CA MET A 125 -2.50 -22.31 11.12
C MET A 125 -2.92 -21.27 12.16
N LEU A 126 -4.16 -20.79 12.07
CA LEU A 126 -4.79 -19.98 13.12
C LEU A 126 -5.14 -20.86 14.33
N GLU A 127 -5.43 -20.23 15.48
CA GLU A 127 -5.77 -20.91 16.74
C GLU A 127 -7.00 -21.84 16.64
N ASP A 128 -7.83 -21.67 15.61
CA ASP A 128 -9.00 -22.51 15.29
C ASP A 128 -8.70 -23.60 14.24
N GLY A 129 -7.43 -23.82 13.88
CA GLY A 129 -7.03 -24.83 12.88
C GLY A 129 -7.35 -24.46 11.43
N GLU A 130 -7.67 -23.20 11.16
CA GLU A 130 -7.83 -22.67 9.81
C GLU A 130 -6.45 -22.36 9.20
N GLU A 131 -6.12 -22.99 8.08
CA GLU A 131 -4.92 -22.70 7.29
C GLU A 131 -5.20 -21.48 6.40
N VAL A 132 -4.54 -20.34 6.66
CA VAL A 132 -4.57 -19.19 5.75
C VAL A 132 -3.33 -19.22 4.87
N GLU A 133 -3.54 -19.41 3.56
CA GLU A 133 -2.51 -19.28 2.53
C GLU A 133 -2.43 -17.81 2.13
N LEU A 134 -1.34 -17.12 2.52
CA LEU A 134 -1.05 -15.78 2.04
C LEU A 134 -0.56 -15.92 0.59
N GLU A 135 -1.48 -15.80 -0.37
CA GLU A 135 -1.16 -15.84 -1.81
C GLU A 135 -0.27 -14.65 -2.18
N MET A 136 0.83 -14.96 -2.86
CA MET A 136 1.82 -14.00 -3.35
C MET A 136 1.32 -13.21 -4.57
N ASP A 137 0.17 -13.59 -5.16
CA ASP A 137 -0.37 -13.01 -6.40
C ASP A 137 -0.65 -11.50 -6.30
N ASP A 138 -1.11 -11.01 -5.14
CA ASP A 138 -1.43 -9.59 -4.95
C ASP A 138 -0.20 -8.67 -4.94
N LEU A 139 1.01 -9.22 -4.74
CA LEU A 139 2.26 -8.46 -4.62
C LEU A 139 3.15 -8.52 -5.86
N GLU A 140 3.12 -9.64 -6.61
CA GLU A 140 3.87 -9.79 -7.86
C GLU A 140 3.26 -8.91 -8.98
N ALA A 141 1.94 -8.73 -8.99
CA ALA A 141 1.24 -7.91 -9.98
C ALA A 141 1.61 -6.40 -9.95
N GLU A 142 2.18 -5.88 -8.86
CA GLU A 142 2.62 -4.49 -8.75
C GLU A 142 4.11 -4.29 -9.16
N ASP A 143 4.95 -5.34 -9.13
CA ASP A 143 6.34 -5.28 -9.61
C ASP A 143 6.39 -5.36 -11.14
N GLU A 144 5.43 -6.06 -11.77
CA GLU A 144 5.33 -6.18 -13.24
C GLU A 144 4.63 -4.98 -13.92
N ARG A 145 4.04 -4.04 -13.18
CA ARG A 145 3.34 -2.87 -13.76
C ARG A 145 4.25 -1.77 -14.34
N GLY A 146 5.56 -1.98 -14.31
CA GLY A 146 6.56 -1.09 -14.91
C GLY A 146 6.85 -1.36 -16.39
N GLU A 147 6.42 -2.51 -16.92
CA GLU A 147 6.65 -2.90 -18.31
C GLU A 147 5.32 -2.88 -19.08
N PHE A 148 4.85 -1.69 -19.46
CA PHE A 148 3.88 -1.61 -20.55
C PHE A 148 4.58 -2.02 -21.85
N ALA A 149 4.69 -3.33 -22.10
CA ALA A 149 5.04 -3.85 -23.40
C ALA A 149 3.92 -3.44 -24.36
N ALA A 150 4.21 -2.50 -25.27
CA ALA A 150 3.28 -2.12 -26.32
C ALA A 150 2.91 -3.39 -27.11
N THR A 151 1.64 -3.80 -27.04
CA THR A 151 1.16 -4.92 -27.85
C THR A 151 1.11 -4.47 -29.30
N VAL A 152 1.95 -5.06 -30.15
CA VAL A 152 1.93 -4.80 -31.60
C VAL A 152 0.65 -5.41 -32.16
N VAL A 153 -0.20 -4.57 -32.73
CA VAL A 153 -1.49 -4.98 -33.30
C VAL A 153 -1.38 -4.98 -34.82
N GLU A 154 -1.75 -6.09 -35.47
CA GLU A 154 -1.84 -6.11 -36.93
C GLU A 154 -3.12 -5.40 -37.40
N LEU A 155 -2.94 -4.38 -38.22
CA LEU A 155 -4.01 -3.69 -38.90
C LEU A 155 -4.27 -4.34 -40.27
N ASP A 156 -5.53 -4.39 -40.68
CA ASP A 156 -5.95 -4.74 -42.03
C ASP A 156 -5.78 -3.56 -43.00
N GLU A 157 -6.06 -3.78 -44.28
CA GLU A 157 -5.95 -2.77 -45.35
C GLU A 157 -6.90 -1.57 -45.15
N SER A 158 -7.89 -1.69 -44.26
CA SER A 158 -8.84 -0.64 -43.89
C SER A 158 -8.45 0.11 -42.60
N GLY A 159 -7.33 -0.27 -41.97
CA GLY A 159 -6.84 0.31 -40.72
C GLY A 159 -7.53 -0.23 -39.46
N LYS A 160 -8.26 -1.34 -39.54
CA LYS A 160 -8.87 -2.01 -38.38
C LYS A 160 -8.00 -3.14 -37.87
N GLN A 161 -8.05 -3.40 -36.56
CA GLN A 161 -7.35 -4.53 -35.95
C GLN A 161 -7.94 -5.86 -36.46
N LYS A 162 -7.07 -6.75 -36.99
CA LYS A 162 -7.46 -8.04 -37.58
C LYS A 162 -8.14 -9.02 -36.63
N ASP A 163 -7.97 -8.84 -35.32
CA ASP A 163 -8.44 -9.78 -34.29
C ASP A 163 -9.78 -9.38 -33.65
N LEU A 164 -10.44 -8.36 -34.19
CA LEU A 164 -11.78 -7.97 -33.76
C LEU A 164 -12.82 -8.77 -34.55
N VAL A 165 -13.68 -9.49 -33.83
CA VAL A 165 -14.87 -10.14 -34.42
C VAL A 165 -15.80 -9.04 -34.93
N SER A 166 -15.85 -8.85 -36.25
CA SER A 166 -16.88 -8.04 -36.89
C SER A 166 -18.17 -8.85 -36.99
N TRP A 167 -19.27 -8.27 -36.51
CA TRP A 167 -20.61 -8.75 -36.83
C TRP A 167 -21.07 -7.95 -38.05
N ASP A 168 -21.04 -8.60 -39.21
CA ASP A 168 -21.81 -8.14 -40.37
C ASP A 168 -23.32 -8.41 -40.16
#